data_AF-A0A1W1D079-F1
#
_entry.id   AF-A0A1W1D079-F1
#
_cell.length_a   1.000
_cell.length_b   1.000
_cell.length_c   1.000
_cell.angle_alpha   90.00
_cell.angle_beta   90.00
_cell.angle_gamma   90.00
#
_symmetry.space_group_name_H-M   'P 1'
#
loop_
_entity.id
_entity.type
_entity.pdbx_description
1 polymer ?
#
loop_
_entity_poly.entity_id
_entity_poly.type
_entity_poly.pdbx_seq_one_letter_code
_entity_poly.pdbx_strand_id
1 'polypeptide(L)' 'MSLTSSVIGYFTKIVNVNDVTLRLYVQDEGLFSLLDDLGLVQVLHVQKI' A
#
# COMPACT_ATOMS: atom_id res chain seq x y z
N MET A 1 1.17 -13.29 -7.47
CA MET A 1 2.48 -12.63 -7.25
C MET A 1 2.52 -12.15 -5.81
N SER A 2 3.64 -12.28 -5.10
CA SER A 2 3.73 -11.89 -3.69
C SER A 2 4.32 -10.49 -3.57
N LEU A 3 3.58 -9.56 -2.98
CA LEU A 3 4.15 -8.32 -2.47
C LEU A 3 4.93 -8.69 -1.21
N THR A 4 6.27 -8.56 -1.25
CA THR A 4 7.08 -8.90 -0.09
C THR A 4 7.00 -7.81 0.97
N SER A 5 7.07 -8.20 2.25
CA SER A 5 7.02 -7.27 3.39
C SER A 5 8.05 -6.14 3.31
N SER A 6 9.19 -6.37 2.64
CA SER A 6 10.22 -5.38 2.35
C SER A 6 9.73 -4.23 1.47
N VAL A 7 8.89 -4.51 0.47
CA VAL A 7 8.33 -3.48 -0.43
C VAL A 7 7.30 -2.64 0.32
N ILE A 8 6.43 -3.29 1.09
CA ILE A 8 5.45 -2.61 1.96
C ILE A 8 6.17 -1.65 2.91
N GLY A 9 7.18 -2.14 3.63
CA GLY A 9 7.94 -1.33 4.58
C GLY A 9 8.64 -0.14 3.92
N TYR A 10 9.12 -0.30 2.69
CA TYR A 10 9.73 0.79 1.92
C TYR A 10 8.71 1.89 1.58
N PHE A 11 7.54 1.53 1.05
CA PHE A 11 6.49 2.51 0.75
C PHE A 11 6.00 3.23 2.00
N THR A 12 5.77 2.50 3.09
CA THR A 12 5.38 3.09 4.37
C THR A 12 6.43 4.07 4.90
N LYS A 13 7.73 3.74 4.74
CA LYS A 13 8.81 4.66 5.13
C LYS A 13 8.80 5.94 4.29
N ILE A 14 8.63 5.83 2.97
CA ILE A 14 8.60 6.99 2.09
C ILE A 14 7.43 7.92 2.45
N VAL A 15 6.23 7.37 2.64
CA VAL A 15 5.06 8.19 3.00
C VAL A 15 5.26 8.87 4.34
N ASN A 16 5.70 8.14 5.37
CA ASN A 16 5.74 8.67 6.73
C ASN A 16 7.00 9.49 7.06
N VAL A 17 8.14 9.21 6.44
CA VAL A 17 9.43 9.86 6.76
C VAL A 17 9.79 10.93 5.73
N ASN A 18 9.47 10.70 4.47
CA ASN A 18 9.84 11.60 3.37
C ASN A 18 8.69 12.52 2.93
N ASP A 19 7.51 12.42 3.59
CA ASP A 19 6.32 13.25 3.32
C ASP A 19 5.86 13.17 1.85
N VAL A 20 6.01 12.00 1.25
CA VAL A 20 5.62 11.75 -0.14
C VAL A 20 4.22 11.15 -0.18
N THR A 21 3.31 11.78 -0.93
CA THR A 21 2.00 11.21 -1.19
C THR A 21 2.07 10.14 -2.28
N LEU A 22 1.74 8.89 -1.94
CA LEU A 22 1.55 7.81 -2.90
C LEU A 22 0.05 7.57 -3.15
N ARG A 23 -0.31 7.22 -4.38
CA ARG A 23 -1.66 6.75 -4.75
C ARG A 23 -1.52 5.42 -5.49
N LEU A 24 -1.99 4.35 -4.86
CA LEU A 24 -1.96 3.02 -5.46
C LEU A 24 -3.31 2.70 -6.09
N TYR A 25 -3.29 2.15 -7.30
CA TYR A 25 -4.47 1.59 -7.92
C TYR A 25 -4.36 0.07 -7.95
N VAL A 26 -5.36 -0.61 -7.39
CA VAL A 26 -5.32 -2.07 -7.21
C VAL A 26 -6.60 -2.67 -7.78
N GLN A 27 -6.44 -3.54 -8.78
CA GLN A 27 -7.52 -4.35 -9.34
C GLN A 27 -7.59 -5.74 -8.68
N ASP A 28 -6.47 -6.23 -8.15
CA ASP A 28 -6.39 -7.55 -7.52
C ASP A 28 -7.04 -7.52 -6.13
N GLU A 29 -8.12 -8.28 -5.96
CA GLU A 29 -8.89 -8.35 -4.72
C GLU A 29 -8.05 -8.87 -3.55
N GLY A 30 -7.17 -9.85 -3.79
CA GLY A 30 -6.33 -10.42 -2.75
C GLY A 30 -5.32 -9.41 -2.20
N LEU A 31 -4.73 -8.62 -3.09
CA LEU A 31 -3.83 -7.54 -2.74
C LEU A 31 -4.57 -6.40 -2.02
N PHE A 32 -5.78 -6.04 -2.47
CA PHE A 32 -6.58 -5.04 -1.79
C PHE A 32 -6.89 -5.46 -0.35
N SER A 33 -7.43 -6.67 -0.16
CA SER A 33 -7.72 -7.20 1.18
C SER A 33 -6.47 -7.28 2.05
N LEU A 34 -5.33 -7.70 1.50
CA LEU A 34 -4.06 -7.70 2.23
C LEU A 34 -3.67 -6.30 2.70
N LEU A 35 -3.80 -5.28 1.85
CA LEU A 35 -3.47 -3.91 2.22
C LEU A 35 -4.47 -3.34 3.25
N ASP A 36 -5.72 -3.78 3.20
CA ASP A 36 -6.76 -3.39 4.16
C ASP A 36 -6.54 -4.02 5.54
N ASP A 37 -6.24 -5.33 5.59
CA ASP A 37 -5.90 -6.06 6.81
C ASP A 37 -4.68 -5.45 7.52
N LEU A 38 -3.75 -4.88 6.76
CA LEU A 38 -2.57 -4.20 7.27
C LEU A 38 -2.80 -2.71 7.61
N GLY A 39 -4.00 -2.17 7.35
CA GLY A 39 -4.34 -0.76 7.58
C GLY A 39 -3.64 0.22 6.63
N LEU A 40 -3.12 -0.26 5.50
CA LEU A 40 -2.30 0.51 4.57
C LEU A 40 -3.12 1.23 3.49
N VAL A 41 -4.41 0.91 3.34
CA VAL A 41 -5.30 1.53 2.35
C VAL A 41 -5.31 3.06 2.49
N GLN A 42 -5.38 3.57 3.71
CA GLN A 42 -5.38 5.02 3.96
C GLN A 42 -3.99 5.64 3.78
N VAL A 43 -2.94 4.95 4.27
CA VAL A 43 -1.55 5.43 4.21
C VAL A 43 -1.05 5.54 2.77
N LEU A 44 -1.40 4.57 1.92
CA LEU A 44 -0.95 4.50 0.52
C LEU A 44 -2.00 5.03 -0.47
N HIS A 45 -3.07 5.65 0.03
CA HIS A 45 -4.24 6.13 -0.73
C HIS A 45 -4.67 5.13 -1.81
N VAL A 46 -4.92 3.88 -1.39
CA VAL A 46 -5.26 2.79 -2.31
C VAL A 46 -6.66 2.99 -2.86
N GLN A 47 -6.79 2.90 -4.18
CA GLN A 47 -8.05 2.97 -4.91
C GLN A 47 -8.26 1.66 -5.69
N LYS A 48 -9.47 1.12 -5.57
CA LYS A 48 -9.88 -0.06 -6.31
C LYS A 48 -10.32 0.34 -7.73
N ILE A 49 -9.84 -0.36 -8.75
CA ILE A 49 -10.28 -0.20 -10.16
C ILE A 49 -11.07 -1.43 -10.58
#